data_AF-A0A7C6ZG17-F1
#
_entry.id   AF-A0A7C6ZG17-F1
#
_cell.length_a   1.000
_cell.length_b   1.000
_cell.length_c   1.000
_cell.angle_alpha   90.00
_cell.angle_beta   90.00
_cell.angle_gamma   90.00
#
_symmetry.space_group_name_H-M   'P 1'
#
loop_
_entity.id
_entity.type
_entity.pdbx_description
1 polymer ?
#
loop_
_entity_poly.entity_id
_entity_poly.type
_entity_poly.pdbx_seq_one_letter_code
_entity_poly.pdbx_strand_id
1 'polypeptide(L)'
;MLAGAVLLAVVLCLVVPGPARAVSHTLEITGEGVTNPVTFTRAELEEMEQHQYLYSTINTWPTKKWYVGRGVKLRDLLERAGIKEEATLLKFSAVDGFTVTLTVKELLQDRRYCFPHFKEGGADQDGHIPGNPAGRVEVEPIIALLSVEGSDNPQYMNDLNTLQLMLGQRAVTEQTGNLFVKYLCKIEVLTDEPPRWDPPQANPPAGTVPKGSMVTLSNLHSDDDKIYYTTDGSTPTVESPMYNWIASRWWSARADVLGTINRPIGPLERDTAIKAVTIGPGKLDSEVVTFHYRVVEEEPGARTIILTIGKEEALVDGEPFILDAAPYINAAAGRTLVPLRFVSEALQAGVQWNGDVGQVTITAGEKEIVLTIGSSEVTVNGVRETIDCPPELLPPGRTFVPLRFVSEILGAKVDYNQETRQVIITR
;
A
#
# COMPACT_ATOMS: atom_id res chain seq x y z
N MET A 1 -4.02 -62.13 37.28
CA MET A 1 -5.29 -61.41 37.09
C MET A 1 -4.98 -59.92 37.09
N LEU A 2 -5.09 -59.27 35.93
CA LEU A 2 -4.89 -57.84 35.76
C LEU A 2 -6.08 -57.07 36.36
N ALA A 3 -5.80 -56.04 37.16
CA ALA A 3 -6.78 -55.03 37.56
C ALA A 3 -6.57 -53.78 36.68
N GLY A 4 -7.62 -53.40 35.94
CA GLY A 4 -7.64 -52.24 35.05
C GLY A 4 -7.86 -50.93 35.79
N ALA A 5 -7.19 -49.89 35.34
CA ALA A 5 -7.47 -48.51 35.72
C ALA A 5 -8.26 -47.83 34.59
N VAL A 6 -9.50 -47.45 34.88
CA VAL A 6 -10.35 -46.62 34.02
C VAL A 6 -10.08 -45.16 34.38
N LEU A 7 -9.57 -44.38 33.43
CA LEU A 7 -9.36 -42.95 33.56
C LEU A 7 -10.64 -42.23 33.10
N LEU A 8 -11.38 -41.63 34.05
CA LEU A 8 -12.57 -40.83 33.78
C LEU A 8 -12.14 -39.40 33.45
N ALA A 9 -12.23 -39.00 32.18
CA ALA A 9 -11.99 -37.61 31.76
C ALA A 9 -13.26 -36.78 31.95
N VAL A 10 -13.27 -35.90 32.94
CA VAL A 10 -14.31 -34.88 33.13
C VAL A 10 -13.97 -33.69 32.24
N VAL A 11 -14.75 -33.47 31.18
CA VAL A 11 -14.69 -32.27 30.35
C VAL A 11 -15.49 -31.17 31.05
N LEU A 12 -14.78 -30.19 31.61
CA LEU A 12 -15.37 -28.99 32.20
C LEU A 12 -15.57 -27.95 31.07
N CYS A 13 -16.75 -27.90 30.47
CA CYS A 13 -17.13 -26.81 29.56
C CYS A 13 -17.42 -25.54 30.37
N LEU A 14 -16.41 -24.70 30.57
CA LEU A 14 -16.60 -23.33 31.04
C LEU A 14 -17.11 -22.46 29.88
N VAL A 15 -18.41 -22.27 29.79
CA VAL A 15 -19.01 -21.18 29.01
C VAL A 15 -18.76 -19.90 29.78
N VAL A 16 -17.75 -19.12 29.37
CA VAL A 16 -17.55 -17.77 29.89
C VAL A 16 -18.55 -16.86 29.18
N PRO A 17 -19.53 -16.25 29.87
CA PRO A 17 -20.38 -15.25 29.23
C PRO A 17 -19.52 -14.04 28.89
N GLY A 18 -19.47 -13.68 27.61
CA GLY A 18 -18.88 -12.41 27.18
C GLY A 18 -19.59 -11.24 27.87
N PRO A 19 -18.91 -10.11 28.12
CA PRO A 19 -19.55 -8.95 28.73
C PRO A 19 -20.71 -8.49 27.84
N ALA A 20 -21.92 -8.49 28.40
CA ALA A 20 -23.08 -7.85 27.79
C ALA A 20 -22.78 -6.34 27.69
N ARG A 21 -22.57 -5.86 26.47
CA ARG A 21 -22.30 -4.44 26.21
C ARG A 21 -23.60 -3.66 26.22
N ALA A 22 -23.63 -2.53 26.91
CA ALA A 22 -24.83 -1.72 27.07
C ALA A 22 -25.25 -1.12 25.71
N VAL A 23 -26.51 -1.33 25.36
CA VAL A 23 -27.15 -0.74 24.19
C VAL A 23 -27.27 0.78 24.41
N SER A 24 -26.96 1.58 23.38
CA SER A 24 -27.25 3.02 23.44
C SER A 24 -28.75 3.24 23.25
N HIS A 25 -29.39 3.92 24.18
CA HIS A 25 -30.80 4.30 24.09
C HIS A 25 -31.01 5.69 23.47
N THR A 26 -29.93 6.40 23.18
CA THR A 26 -29.97 7.74 22.58
C THR A 26 -28.94 7.89 21.46
N LEU A 27 -29.19 8.83 20.57
CA LEU A 27 -28.25 9.28 19.54
C LEU A 27 -28.09 10.79 19.64
N GLU A 28 -26.89 11.24 20.00
CA GLU A 28 -26.52 12.65 19.99
C GLU A 28 -25.97 13.04 18.61
N ILE A 29 -26.44 14.17 18.06
CA ILE A 29 -25.89 14.81 16.87
C ILE A 29 -25.46 16.23 17.24
N THR A 30 -24.16 16.50 17.14
CA THR A 30 -23.53 17.76 17.58
C THR A 30 -22.47 18.22 16.59
N GLY A 31 -21.78 19.32 16.91
CA GLY A 31 -20.59 19.80 16.21
C GLY A 31 -20.82 21.13 15.52
N GLU A 32 -19.74 21.76 15.07
CA GLU A 32 -19.81 23.07 14.40
C GLU A 32 -20.54 23.01 13.05
N GLY A 33 -20.64 21.82 12.44
CA GLY A 33 -21.33 21.60 11.17
C GLY A 33 -22.85 21.46 11.26
N VAL A 34 -23.47 21.66 12.44
CA VAL A 34 -24.94 21.68 12.61
C VAL A 34 -25.41 22.97 13.25
N THR A 35 -26.63 23.42 12.92
CA THR A 35 -27.22 24.61 13.54
C THR A 35 -27.89 24.31 14.87
N ASN A 36 -28.49 23.12 15.00
CA ASN A 36 -29.27 22.72 16.18
C ASN A 36 -28.79 21.35 16.66
N PRO A 37 -27.81 21.28 17.57
CA PRO A 37 -27.47 20.03 18.23
C PRO A 37 -28.72 19.37 18.82
N VAL A 38 -28.86 18.06 18.57
CA VAL A 38 -30.08 17.31 18.89
C VAL A 38 -29.71 15.95 19.47
N THR A 39 -30.50 15.50 20.43
CA THR A 39 -30.41 14.14 20.96
C THR A 39 -31.72 13.44 20.71
N PHE A 40 -31.68 12.35 19.96
CA PHE A 40 -32.84 11.49 19.74
C PHE A 40 -32.86 10.38 20.77
N THR A 41 -34.02 10.17 21.38
CA THR A 41 -34.33 8.97 22.14
C THR A 41 -34.67 7.81 21.20
N ARG A 42 -34.57 6.59 21.71
CA ARG A 42 -35.02 5.39 20.98
C ARG A 42 -36.46 5.51 20.48
N ALA A 43 -37.38 5.99 21.33
CA ALA A 43 -38.79 6.12 20.98
C ALA A 43 -38.99 7.10 19.81
N GLU A 44 -38.31 8.26 19.83
CA GLU A 44 -38.37 9.21 18.73
C GLU A 44 -37.84 8.61 17.42
N LEU A 45 -36.74 7.85 17.46
CA LEU A 45 -36.21 7.17 16.28
C LEU A 45 -37.15 6.09 15.73
N GLU A 46 -37.94 5.44 16.59
CA GLU A 46 -38.93 4.43 16.18
C GLU A 46 -40.17 5.05 15.53
N GLU A 47 -40.51 6.29 15.90
CA GLU A 47 -41.62 7.05 15.31
C GLU A 47 -41.28 7.68 13.96
N MET A 48 -39.98 7.84 13.66
CA MET A 48 -39.51 8.34 12.36
C MET A 48 -39.75 7.32 11.22
N GLU A 49 -39.74 7.79 9.97
CA GLU A 49 -39.86 6.93 8.79
C GLU A 49 -38.77 5.85 8.78
N GLN A 50 -39.19 4.59 8.77
CA GLN A 50 -38.29 3.44 8.80
C GLN A 50 -37.99 2.96 7.37
N HIS A 51 -36.71 2.81 7.07
CA HIS A 51 -36.22 2.24 5.82
C HIS A 51 -35.54 0.90 6.09
N GLN A 52 -35.70 -0.05 5.16
CA GLN A 52 -35.04 -1.34 5.22
C GLN A 52 -34.17 -1.52 3.97
N TYR A 53 -32.90 -1.88 4.18
CA TYR A 53 -31.95 -2.14 3.09
C TYR A 53 -31.19 -3.44 3.32
N LEU A 54 -30.92 -4.14 2.22
CA LEU A 54 -29.88 -5.15 2.13
C LEU A 54 -28.57 -4.45 1.75
N TYR A 55 -27.47 -4.82 2.39
CA TYR A 55 -26.12 -4.35 2.08
C TYR A 55 -25.21 -5.54 1.79
N SER A 56 -24.50 -5.47 0.67
CA SER A 56 -23.29 -6.25 0.44
C SER A 56 -22.14 -5.57 1.17
N THR A 57 -21.30 -6.35 1.86
CA THR A 57 -20.08 -5.81 2.50
C THR A 57 -18.92 -6.77 2.35
N ILE A 58 -17.71 -6.20 2.31
CA ILE A 58 -16.44 -6.92 2.45
C ILE A 58 -15.72 -6.32 3.65
N ASN A 59 -15.21 -7.15 4.56
CA ASN A 59 -14.36 -6.68 5.66
C ASN A 59 -12.88 -6.66 5.27
N THR A 60 -12.00 -6.20 6.16
CA THR A 60 -10.56 -6.12 5.92
C THR A 60 -9.81 -7.46 6.09
N TRP A 61 -10.51 -8.54 6.50
CA TRP A 61 -10.09 -9.96 6.46
C TRP A 61 -10.43 -10.62 5.10
N PRO A 62 -10.56 -9.80 4.05
CA PRO A 62 -11.45 -10.01 2.89
C PRO A 62 -12.52 -11.13 3.03
N THR A 63 -13.58 -10.90 3.79
CA THR A 63 -14.76 -11.79 3.85
C THR A 63 -16.02 -11.06 3.39
N LYS A 64 -16.76 -11.68 2.47
CA LYS A 64 -18.07 -11.21 1.98
C LYS A 64 -19.15 -11.47 3.03
N LYS A 65 -19.97 -10.47 3.34
CA LYS A 65 -21.10 -10.61 4.26
C LYS A 65 -22.33 -9.89 3.73
N TRP A 66 -23.48 -10.52 3.98
CA TRP A 66 -24.77 -9.84 3.90
C TRP A 66 -25.06 -9.13 5.20
N TYR A 67 -25.69 -7.97 5.09
CA TYR A 67 -26.31 -7.30 6.21
C TYR A 67 -27.70 -6.84 5.81
N VAL A 68 -28.68 -7.04 6.68
CA VAL A 68 -29.97 -6.36 6.57
C VAL A 68 -30.11 -5.40 7.73
N GLY A 69 -30.49 -4.17 7.44
CA GLY A 69 -30.74 -3.14 8.44
C GLY A 69 -32.10 -2.50 8.25
N ARG A 70 -32.79 -2.20 9.35
CA ARG A 70 -33.99 -1.38 9.38
C ARG A 70 -33.80 -0.21 10.34
N GLY A 71 -33.98 1.01 9.86
CA GLY A 71 -33.86 2.22 10.67
C GLY A 71 -34.07 3.51 9.90
N VAL A 72 -33.58 4.61 10.45
CA VAL A 72 -33.77 5.96 9.92
C VAL A 72 -32.63 6.33 8.96
N LYS A 73 -32.92 7.03 7.86
CA LYS A 73 -31.85 7.54 6.99
C LYS A 73 -30.97 8.53 7.74
N LEU A 74 -29.67 8.46 7.48
CA LEU A 74 -28.71 9.40 8.04
C LEU A 74 -29.04 10.84 7.63
N ARG A 75 -29.47 11.04 6.38
CA ARG A 75 -29.80 12.36 5.84
C ARG A 75 -30.91 13.05 6.63
N ASP A 76 -32.00 12.35 6.93
CA ASP A 76 -33.15 12.90 7.65
C ASP A 76 -32.76 13.32 9.09
N LEU A 77 -31.89 12.55 9.74
CA LEU A 77 -31.36 12.88 11.06
C LEU A 77 -30.48 14.15 11.02
N LEU A 78 -29.62 14.27 10.01
CA LEU A 78 -28.74 15.43 9.82
C LEU A 78 -29.53 16.69 9.42
N GLU A 79 -30.57 16.55 8.59
CA GLU A 79 -31.50 17.63 8.25
C GLU A 79 -32.23 18.14 9.49
N ARG A 80 -32.63 17.23 10.39
CA ARG A 80 -33.26 17.61 11.65
C ARG A 80 -32.32 18.36 12.60
N ALA A 81 -31.04 18.02 12.59
CA ALA A 81 -29.99 18.77 13.29
C ALA A 81 -29.63 20.11 12.58
N GLY A 82 -30.09 20.31 11.34
CA GLY A 82 -29.75 21.45 10.51
C GLY A 82 -28.28 21.41 10.09
N ILE A 83 -27.86 20.34 9.42
CA ILE A 83 -26.51 20.24 8.81
C ILE A 83 -26.25 21.44 7.90
N LYS A 84 -25.08 22.06 8.06
CA LYS A 84 -24.66 23.25 7.33
C LYS A 84 -23.97 22.85 6.01
N GLU A 85 -23.95 23.76 5.03
CA GLU A 85 -23.32 23.53 3.72
C GLU A 85 -21.80 23.36 3.83
N GLU A 86 -21.18 24.00 4.82
CA GLU A 86 -19.75 23.90 5.13
C GLU A 86 -19.36 22.61 5.89
N ALA A 87 -20.31 21.72 6.19
CA ALA A 87 -19.99 20.44 6.82
C ALA A 87 -19.15 19.56 5.87
N THR A 88 -18.05 19.02 6.38
CA THR A 88 -17.06 18.27 5.59
C THR A 88 -16.85 16.85 6.08
N LEU A 89 -16.98 16.61 7.39
CA LEU A 89 -16.74 15.31 8.03
C LEU A 89 -17.86 14.95 9.02
N LEU A 90 -18.10 13.65 9.15
CA LEU A 90 -19.02 13.04 10.10
C LEU A 90 -18.24 12.01 10.91
N LYS A 91 -18.06 12.28 12.20
CA LYS A 91 -17.41 11.37 13.14
C LYS A 91 -18.46 10.62 13.95
N PHE A 92 -18.47 9.31 13.77
CA PHE A 92 -19.37 8.38 14.45
C PHE A 92 -18.64 7.77 15.64
N SER A 93 -19.27 7.81 16.82
CA SER A 93 -18.70 7.26 18.04
C SER A 93 -19.64 6.24 18.68
N ALA A 94 -19.10 5.07 18.95
CA ALA A 94 -19.76 4.00 19.68
C ALA A 94 -19.60 4.17 21.20
N VAL A 95 -20.50 3.53 21.95
CA VAL A 95 -20.44 3.49 23.43
C VAL A 95 -19.12 2.91 23.95
N ASP A 96 -18.50 1.99 23.22
CA ASP A 96 -17.23 1.36 23.61
C ASP A 96 -15.98 2.17 23.20
N GLY A 97 -16.19 3.40 22.70
CA GLY A 97 -15.12 4.32 22.29
C GLY A 97 -14.58 4.06 20.89
N PHE A 98 -15.09 3.05 20.17
CA PHE A 98 -14.77 2.88 18.76
C PHE A 98 -15.29 4.08 17.95
N THR A 99 -14.48 4.58 17.02
CA THR A 99 -14.87 5.71 16.17
C THR A 99 -14.53 5.45 14.72
N VAL A 100 -15.36 6.00 13.83
CA VAL A 100 -15.11 6.07 12.39
C VAL A 100 -15.43 7.49 11.95
N THR A 101 -14.55 8.09 11.14
CA THR A 101 -14.82 9.37 10.49
C THR A 101 -14.99 9.14 9.00
N LEU A 102 -16.02 9.72 8.42
CA LEU A 102 -16.30 9.68 6.98
C LEU A 102 -16.52 11.09 6.47
N THR A 103 -16.20 11.35 5.21
CA THR A 103 -16.48 12.65 4.60
C THR A 103 -17.97 12.80 4.28
N VAL A 104 -18.47 14.04 4.27
CA VAL A 104 -19.82 14.36 3.80
C VAL A 104 -19.99 13.93 2.34
N LYS A 105 -18.95 14.07 1.51
CA LYS A 105 -18.95 13.56 0.14
C LYS A 105 -19.24 12.06 0.10
N GLU A 106 -18.48 11.27 0.86
CA GLU A 106 -18.62 9.81 0.89
C GLU A 106 -20.01 9.33 1.32
N LEU A 107 -20.69 10.06 2.21
CA LEU A 107 -21.97 9.62 2.77
C LEU A 107 -23.19 10.24 2.09
N LEU A 108 -23.10 11.51 1.68
CA LEU A 108 -24.26 12.28 1.25
C LEU A 108 -24.25 12.66 -0.24
N GLN A 109 -23.10 12.52 -0.92
CA GLN A 109 -22.94 12.90 -2.33
C GLN A 109 -22.59 11.70 -3.24
N ASP A 110 -21.69 10.82 -2.79
CA ASP A 110 -21.33 9.61 -3.52
C ASP A 110 -22.49 8.61 -3.51
N ARG A 111 -22.81 8.06 -4.68
CA ARG A 111 -23.81 7.00 -4.80
C ARG A 111 -23.25 5.70 -4.24
N ARG A 112 -24.07 5.02 -3.44
CA ARG A 112 -23.72 3.75 -2.80
C ARG A 112 -24.72 2.67 -3.18
N TYR A 113 -24.24 1.44 -3.23
CA TYR A 113 -24.97 0.31 -3.77
C TYR A 113 -24.86 -0.91 -2.87
N CYS A 114 -25.91 -1.72 -2.92
CA CYS A 114 -25.85 -3.14 -2.66
C CYS A 114 -25.65 -3.86 -3.99
N PHE A 115 -24.76 -4.86 -3.99
CA PHE A 115 -24.48 -5.70 -5.16
C PHE A 115 -25.11 -7.09 -4.96
N PRO A 116 -26.31 -7.38 -5.53
CA PRO A 116 -27.06 -8.60 -5.23
C PRO A 116 -26.30 -9.89 -5.57
N HIS A 117 -25.39 -9.81 -6.55
CA HIS A 117 -24.62 -10.92 -7.08
C HIS A 117 -23.16 -10.94 -6.60
N PHE A 118 -22.79 -10.16 -5.58
CA PHE A 118 -21.38 -10.01 -5.19
C PHE A 118 -20.76 -11.28 -4.58
N LYS A 119 -21.59 -12.20 -4.09
CA LYS A 119 -21.16 -13.53 -3.61
C LYS A 119 -21.02 -14.56 -4.74
N GLU A 120 -21.43 -14.25 -5.96
CA GLU A 120 -21.14 -15.13 -7.11
C GLU A 120 -19.62 -15.20 -7.35
N GLY A 121 -19.13 -16.38 -7.74
CA GLY A 121 -17.74 -16.58 -8.14
C GLY A 121 -16.74 -16.91 -7.02
N GLY A 122 -17.16 -17.06 -5.76
CA GLY A 122 -16.29 -17.48 -4.66
C GLY A 122 -17.03 -17.77 -3.36
N ALA A 123 -16.34 -18.35 -2.36
CA ALA A 123 -16.90 -18.52 -1.03
C ALA A 123 -16.86 -17.20 -0.24
N ASP A 124 -17.56 -17.14 0.90
CA ASP A 124 -17.58 -15.93 1.74
C ASP A 124 -16.18 -15.50 2.17
N GLN A 125 -15.28 -16.44 2.46
CA GLN A 125 -13.88 -16.17 2.82
C GLN A 125 -13.02 -15.61 1.67
N ASP A 126 -13.54 -15.65 0.44
CA ASP A 126 -12.84 -15.19 -0.77
C ASP A 126 -13.28 -13.78 -1.15
N GLY A 127 -13.37 -12.88 -0.17
CA GLY A 127 -13.73 -11.48 -0.40
C GLY A 127 -12.75 -10.72 -1.28
N HIS A 128 -11.54 -11.25 -1.49
CA HIS A 128 -10.54 -10.73 -2.42
C HIS A 128 -10.83 -11.09 -3.89
N ILE A 129 -11.75 -12.01 -4.15
CA ILE A 129 -12.24 -12.31 -5.49
C ILE A 129 -13.42 -11.37 -5.78
N PRO A 130 -13.29 -10.44 -6.74
CA PRO A 130 -14.37 -9.52 -7.07
C PRO A 130 -15.67 -10.26 -7.36
N GLY A 131 -16.75 -9.78 -6.76
CA GLY A 131 -18.10 -10.25 -7.07
C GLY A 131 -18.61 -9.75 -8.42
N ASN A 132 -19.80 -10.18 -8.81
CA ASN A 132 -20.48 -9.68 -10.00
C ASN A 132 -21.13 -8.31 -9.71
N PRO A 133 -20.72 -7.23 -10.41
CA PRO A 133 -21.27 -5.89 -10.19
C PRO A 133 -22.65 -5.66 -10.85
N ALA A 134 -23.15 -6.61 -11.64
CA ALA A 134 -24.41 -6.47 -12.36
C ALA A 134 -25.62 -6.33 -11.41
N GLY A 135 -26.63 -5.57 -11.84
CA GLY A 135 -27.88 -5.42 -11.09
C GLY A 135 -27.73 -4.66 -9.77
N ARG A 136 -26.66 -3.87 -9.59
CA ARG A 136 -26.46 -3.06 -8.39
C ARG A 136 -27.69 -2.21 -8.07
N VAL A 137 -28.08 -2.19 -6.80
CA VAL A 137 -29.24 -1.45 -6.28
C VAL A 137 -28.73 -0.31 -5.42
N GLU A 138 -29.14 0.92 -5.70
CA GLU A 138 -28.77 2.07 -4.90
C GLU A 138 -29.38 1.98 -3.49
N VAL A 139 -28.56 2.26 -2.47
CA VAL A 139 -28.95 2.20 -1.06
C VAL A 139 -28.39 3.41 -0.32
N GLU A 140 -29.19 3.95 0.60
CA GLU A 140 -28.79 5.08 1.45
C GLU A 140 -28.10 4.61 2.73
N PRO A 141 -27.21 5.42 3.34
CA PRO A 141 -26.77 5.20 4.70
C PRO A 141 -27.93 5.34 5.70
N ILE A 142 -28.01 4.41 6.65
CA ILE A 142 -29.00 4.45 7.73
C ILE A 142 -28.34 4.32 9.09
N ILE A 143 -29.04 4.82 10.11
CA ILE A 143 -28.84 4.42 11.49
C ILE A 143 -29.88 3.34 11.79
N ALA A 144 -29.44 2.08 11.75
CA ALA A 144 -30.28 0.92 11.96
C ALA A 144 -30.65 0.74 13.43
N LEU A 145 -31.95 0.53 13.66
CA LEU A 145 -32.56 0.20 14.94
C LEU A 145 -32.65 -1.31 15.16
N LEU A 146 -32.75 -2.06 14.06
CA LEU A 146 -32.66 -3.51 13.99
C LEU A 146 -31.70 -3.89 12.86
N SER A 147 -30.89 -4.92 13.07
CA SER A 147 -30.01 -5.44 12.03
C SER A 147 -29.75 -6.93 12.18
N VAL A 148 -29.29 -7.54 11.09
CA VAL A 148 -28.67 -8.86 11.10
C VAL A 148 -27.37 -8.82 10.31
N GLU A 149 -26.36 -9.47 10.86
CA GLU A 149 -25.06 -9.69 10.22
C GLU A 149 -24.98 -11.12 9.70
N GLY A 150 -24.44 -11.29 8.49
CA GLY A 150 -24.18 -12.61 7.89
C GLY A 150 -25.42 -13.26 7.26
N SER A 151 -26.54 -12.55 7.14
CA SER A 151 -27.78 -13.04 6.55
C SER A 151 -28.40 -11.96 5.66
N ASP A 152 -29.03 -12.37 4.57
CA ASP A 152 -29.89 -11.56 3.71
C ASP A 152 -31.38 -11.66 4.10
N ASN A 153 -31.73 -12.54 5.04
CA ASN A 153 -33.08 -12.70 5.54
C ASN A 153 -33.43 -11.63 6.60
N PRO A 154 -34.38 -10.71 6.33
CA PRO A 154 -34.81 -9.67 7.27
C PRO A 154 -35.45 -10.21 8.55
N GLN A 155 -35.96 -11.45 8.56
CA GLN A 155 -36.61 -12.04 9.74
C GLN A 155 -35.63 -12.31 10.90
N TYR A 156 -34.33 -12.33 10.62
CA TYR A 156 -33.30 -12.54 11.64
C TYR A 156 -32.80 -11.24 12.26
N MET A 157 -33.31 -10.08 11.82
CA MET A 157 -32.96 -8.80 12.42
C MET A 157 -33.37 -8.73 13.88
N ASN A 158 -32.50 -8.14 14.70
CA ASN A 158 -32.72 -7.88 16.12
C ASN A 158 -31.99 -6.59 16.53
N ASP A 159 -32.14 -6.19 17.78
CA ASP A 159 -31.58 -4.94 18.32
C ASP A 159 -30.19 -5.12 18.95
N LEU A 160 -29.54 -6.28 18.81
CA LEU A 160 -28.29 -6.61 19.51
C LEU A 160 -27.14 -5.62 19.25
N ASN A 161 -27.08 -5.02 18.05
CA ASN A 161 -26.03 -4.09 17.65
C ASN A 161 -26.49 -2.62 17.67
N THR A 162 -27.69 -2.34 18.16
CA THR A 162 -28.31 -1.02 18.02
C THR A 162 -27.63 0.05 18.88
N LEU A 163 -27.59 1.31 18.45
CA LEU A 163 -27.81 1.79 17.08
C LEU A 163 -26.63 1.42 16.18
N GLN A 164 -26.87 1.17 14.89
CA GLN A 164 -25.79 0.77 13.98
C GLN A 164 -25.74 1.66 12.73
N LEU A 165 -24.61 2.30 12.48
CA LEU A 165 -24.34 2.90 11.17
C LEU A 165 -24.20 1.79 10.13
N MET A 166 -24.94 1.89 9.03
CA MET A 166 -24.86 0.97 7.90
C MET A 166 -24.86 1.76 6.59
N LEU A 167 -24.04 1.34 5.63
CA LEU A 167 -23.84 2.03 4.36
C LEU A 167 -23.48 1.06 3.23
N GLY A 168 -23.86 1.41 2.00
CA GLY A 168 -23.53 0.62 0.81
C GLY A 168 -22.09 0.81 0.33
N GLN A 169 -21.71 0.00 -0.64
CA GLN A 169 -20.43 0.07 -1.33
C GLN A 169 -20.49 1.01 -2.55
N ARG A 170 -19.42 1.74 -2.85
CA ARG A 170 -19.23 2.54 -4.07
C ARG A 170 -18.88 1.63 -5.26
N ALA A 171 -18.03 0.63 -5.03
CA ALA A 171 -17.60 -0.39 -5.98
C ALA A 171 -17.79 -1.80 -5.40
N VAL A 172 -17.96 -2.82 -6.25
CA VAL A 172 -18.21 -4.20 -5.80
C VAL A 172 -17.08 -4.79 -4.93
N THR A 173 -15.88 -4.23 -5.06
CA THR A 173 -14.65 -4.62 -4.34
C THR A 173 -14.40 -3.80 -3.07
N GLU A 174 -15.14 -2.70 -2.85
CA GLU A 174 -14.90 -1.82 -1.71
C GLU A 174 -15.13 -2.52 -0.37
N GLN A 175 -14.17 -2.37 0.56
CA GLN A 175 -14.26 -2.90 1.91
C GLN A 175 -14.98 -1.91 2.84
N THR A 176 -16.27 -2.14 3.10
CA THR A 176 -17.11 -1.31 3.97
C THR A 176 -17.40 -1.95 5.32
N GLY A 177 -17.06 -3.23 5.53
CA GLY A 177 -17.51 -4.00 6.70
C GLY A 177 -17.05 -3.43 8.04
N ASN A 178 -15.87 -2.80 8.10
CA ASN A 178 -15.34 -2.14 9.31
C ASN A 178 -15.89 -0.72 9.53
N LEU A 179 -16.62 -0.17 8.56
CA LEU A 179 -17.23 1.16 8.67
C LEU A 179 -18.58 1.13 9.43
N PHE A 180 -19.12 -0.07 9.67
CA PHE A 180 -20.40 -0.24 10.35
C PHE A 180 -20.20 -0.07 11.86
N VAL A 181 -20.50 1.14 12.37
CA VAL A 181 -20.35 1.48 13.78
C VAL A 181 -21.53 0.93 14.57
N LYS A 182 -21.29 -0.13 15.33
CA LYS A 182 -22.27 -0.74 16.27
C LYS A 182 -22.31 0.06 17.57
N TYR A 183 -23.42 -0.01 18.29
CA TYR A 183 -23.61 0.72 19.56
C TYR A 183 -23.36 2.23 19.42
N LEU A 184 -23.73 2.80 18.28
CA LEU A 184 -23.59 4.21 17.98
C LEU A 184 -24.34 5.05 19.02
N CYS A 185 -23.66 6.02 19.61
CA CYS A 185 -24.26 6.96 20.55
C CYS A 185 -24.10 8.42 20.13
N LYS A 186 -23.14 8.73 19.25
CA LYS A 186 -22.85 10.11 18.84
C LYS A 186 -22.44 10.23 17.38
N ILE A 187 -22.94 11.26 16.71
CA ILE A 187 -22.48 11.77 15.42
C ILE A 187 -22.02 13.21 15.63
N GLU A 188 -20.75 13.47 15.37
CA GLU A 188 -20.18 14.81 15.41
C GLU A 188 -19.95 15.30 13.98
N VAL A 189 -20.62 16.40 13.61
CA VAL A 189 -20.55 17.03 12.30
C VAL A 189 -19.51 18.15 12.34
N LEU A 190 -18.45 17.98 11.57
CA LEU A 190 -17.29 18.87 11.57
C LEU A 190 -17.21 19.67 10.27
N THR A 191 -16.50 20.79 10.34
CA THR A 191 -16.23 21.69 9.21
C THR A 191 -14.73 21.75 8.86
N ASP A 192 -13.89 20.94 9.51
CA ASP A 192 -12.47 20.86 9.23
C ASP A 192 -12.21 20.38 7.81
N GLU A 193 -11.16 20.90 7.15
CA GLU A 193 -10.76 20.37 5.85
C GLU A 193 -10.43 18.87 5.98
N PRO A 194 -11.05 17.98 5.17
CA PRO A 194 -10.73 16.56 5.22
C PRO A 194 -9.24 16.33 4.98
N PRO A 195 -8.55 15.55 5.83
CA PRO A 195 -7.15 15.23 5.59
C PRO A 195 -7.02 14.43 4.29
N ARG A 196 -5.81 14.35 3.74
CA ARG A 196 -5.52 13.56 2.54
C ARG A 196 -4.76 12.28 2.89
N TRP A 197 -5.00 11.22 2.12
CA TRP A 197 -4.16 10.01 2.21
C TRP A 197 -2.77 10.23 1.62
N ASP A 198 -1.78 9.56 2.21
CA ASP A 198 -0.44 9.50 1.64
C ASP A 198 -0.46 8.75 0.30
N PRO A 199 0.32 9.20 -0.70
CA PRO A 199 0.43 8.48 -1.96
C PRO A 199 1.10 7.11 -1.78
N PRO A 200 0.72 6.11 -2.59
CA PRO A 200 1.38 4.82 -2.59
C PRO A 200 2.88 4.92 -2.83
N GLN A 201 3.60 3.96 -2.28
CA GLN A 201 5.02 3.70 -2.57
C GLN A 201 5.16 2.36 -3.28
N ALA A 202 6.25 2.20 -4.03
CA ALA A 202 6.56 0.96 -4.74
C ALA A 202 7.95 0.43 -4.37
N ASN A 203 8.08 -0.89 -4.31
CA ASN A 203 9.33 -1.59 -4.14
C ASN A 203 9.45 -2.75 -5.17
N PRO A 204 10.48 -2.78 -6.02
CA PRO A 204 11.53 -1.77 -6.15
C PRO A 204 10.92 -0.40 -6.54
N PRO A 205 11.60 0.71 -6.19
CA PRO A 205 11.18 2.02 -6.66
C PRO A 205 11.18 2.06 -8.19
N ALA A 206 10.43 3.00 -8.77
CA ALA A 206 10.40 3.22 -10.21
C ALA A 206 11.82 3.32 -10.78
N GLY A 207 12.02 2.75 -11.96
CA GLY A 207 13.33 2.70 -12.61
C GLY A 207 13.55 1.45 -13.43
N THR A 208 14.82 1.18 -13.71
CA THR A 208 15.22 0.02 -14.50
C THR A 208 15.30 -1.21 -13.63
N VAL A 209 14.69 -2.29 -14.09
CA VAL A 209 14.57 -3.56 -13.39
C VAL A 209 14.80 -4.73 -14.35
N PRO A 210 15.35 -5.87 -13.90
CA PRO A 210 15.46 -7.07 -14.72
C PRO A 210 14.09 -7.57 -15.18
N LYS A 211 14.04 -8.18 -16.37
CA LYS A 211 12.86 -8.91 -16.84
C LYS A 211 12.46 -9.99 -15.83
N GLY A 212 11.16 -10.10 -15.56
CA GLY A 212 10.64 -10.99 -14.52
C GLY A 212 10.50 -10.35 -13.15
N SER A 213 10.97 -9.11 -12.96
CA SER A 213 10.84 -8.40 -11.68
C SER A 213 9.39 -8.27 -11.23
N MET A 214 9.20 -8.31 -9.91
CA MET A 214 7.91 -8.12 -9.25
C MET A 214 7.90 -6.80 -8.48
N VAL A 215 6.79 -6.10 -8.49
CA VAL A 215 6.63 -4.80 -7.79
C VAL A 215 5.61 -4.93 -6.67
N THR A 216 6.02 -4.69 -5.43
CA THR A 216 5.10 -4.51 -4.32
C THR A 216 4.71 -3.05 -4.17
N LEU A 217 3.44 -2.81 -3.81
CA LEU A 217 2.96 -1.49 -3.41
C LEU A 217 2.74 -1.45 -1.89
N SER A 218 2.90 -0.29 -1.28
CA SER A 218 2.63 -0.08 0.13
C SER A 218 2.15 1.33 0.41
N ASN A 219 1.41 1.48 1.52
CA ASN A 219 1.09 2.75 2.13
C ASN A 219 1.65 2.79 3.55
N LEU A 220 1.59 3.97 4.17
CA LEU A 220 2.08 4.20 5.53
C LEU A 220 1.52 3.18 6.54
N HIS A 221 0.25 2.80 6.44
CA HIS A 221 -0.38 1.83 7.33
C HIS A 221 -0.75 0.52 6.62
N SER A 222 -1.08 0.58 5.33
CA SER A 222 -1.51 -0.58 4.53
C SER A 222 -2.69 -1.35 5.16
N ASP A 223 -3.58 -0.62 5.80
CA ASP A 223 -4.77 -1.06 6.52
C ASP A 223 -6.04 -0.56 5.80
N ASP A 224 -6.69 0.51 6.29
CA ASP A 224 -7.86 1.16 5.66
C ASP A 224 -7.49 2.06 4.47
N ASP A 225 -6.22 2.43 4.37
CA ASP A 225 -5.57 3.09 3.24
C ASP A 225 -5.37 2.11 2.08
N LYS A 226 -6.42 1.90 1.28
CA LYS A 226 -6.42 0.95 0.16
C LYS A 226 -5.78 1.53 -1.09
N ILE A 227 -4.91 0.73 -1.71
CA ILE A 227 -4.19 1.07 -2.93
C ILE A 227 -4.95 0.50 -4.12
N TYR A 228 -5.34 1.37 -5.04
CA TYR A 228 -5.95 1.02 -6.32
C TYR A 228 -4.97 1.36 -7.44
N TYR A 229 -4.84 0.48 -8.43
CA TYR A 229 -3.81 0.65 -9.46
C TYR A 229 -4.27 0.22 -10.86
N THR A 230 -3.56 0.70 -11.87
CA THR A 230 -3.75 0.36 -13.28
C THR A 230 -2.38 0.22 -13.97
N THR A 231 -2.32 -0.63 -14.99
CA THR A 231 -1.11 -0.87 -15.80
C THR A 231 -1.33 -0.59 -17.29
N ASP A 232 -2.54 -0.16 -17.66
CA ASP A 232 -2.97 0.17 -19.01
C ASP A 232 -2.92 1.68 -19.29
N GLY A 233 -2.44 2.48 -18.33
CA GLY A 233 -2.35 3.94 -18.42
C GLY A 233 -3.60 4.71 -17.96
N SER A 234 -4.73 4.03 -17.72
CA SER A 234 -5.94 4.67 -17.19
C SER A 234 -5.70 5.23 -15.78
N THR A 235 -6.50 6.21 -15.35
CA THR A 235 -6.38 6.74 -13.98
C THR A 235 -7.10 5.78 -13.01
N PRO A 236 -6.41 5.25 -11.98
CA PRO A 236 -7.02 4.33 -11.03
C PRO A 236 -8.13 5.02 -10.24
N THR A 237 -9.18 4.26 -9.95
CA THR A 237 -10.34 4.67 -9.16
C THR A 237 -10.72 3.56 -8.18
N VAL A 238 -11.74 3.77 -7.35
CA VAL A 238 -12.29 2.72 -6.46
C VAL A 238 -12.79 1.47 -7.20
N GLU A 239 -13.04 1.56 -8.51
CA GLU A 239 -13.43 0.43 -9.37
C GLU A 239 -12.23 -0.33 -9.95
N SER A 240 -11.01 0.20 -9.77
CA SER A 240 -9.78 -0.45 -10.26
C SER A 240 -9.37 -1.62 -9.36
N PRO A 241 -8.45 -2.48 -9.80
CA PRO A 241 -7.88 -3.52 -8.94
C PRO A 241 -7.30 -2.96 -7.63
N MET A 242 -7.74 -3.52 -6.50
CA MET A 242 -7.18 -3.25 -5.18
C MET A 242 -5.94 -4.12 -4.95
N TYR A 243 -4.85 -3.53 -4.44
CA TYR A 243 -3.61 -4.24 -4.15
C TYR A 243 -3.59 -4.85 -2.74
N ASN A 244 -3.90 -4.08 -1.69
CA ASN A 244 -3.79 -4.47 -0.29
C ASN A 244 -5.14 -4.93 0.32
N TRP A 245 -5.69 -6.01 -0.23
CA TRP A 245 -6.93 -6.63 0.23
C TRP A 245 -6.91 -6.98 1.72
N ILE A 246 -5.84 -7.66 2.17
CA ILE A 246 -5.65 -7.98 3.59
C ILE A 246 -5.01 -6.77 4.26
N ALA A 247 -5.73 -6.14 5.18
CA ALA A 247 -5.20 -5.06 5.99
C ALA A 247 -4.03 -5.52 6.88
N SER A 248 -3.09 -4.62 7.14
CA SER A 248 -1.85 -4.91 7.87
C SER A 248 -2.06 -5.51 9.25
N ARG A 249 -3.12 -5.10 9.97
CA ARG A 249 -3.50 -5.71 11.26
C ARG A 249 -3.75 -7.22 11.20
N TRP A 250 -4.02 -7.78 10.02
CA TRP A 250 -4.28 -9.21 9.81
C TRP A 250 -3.11 -9.99 9.22
N TRP A 251 -2.01 -9.34 8.84
CA TRP A 251 -0.89 -10.00 8.14
C TRP A 251 -0.31 -11.17 8.92
N SER A 252 -0.11 -11.03 10.23
CA SER A 252 0.40 -12.12 11.07
C SER A 252 -0.55 -13.33 11.08
N ALA A 253 -1.85 -13.08 11.16
CA ALA A 253 -2.88 -14.14 11.19
C ALA A 253 -3.19 -14.74 9.81
N ARG A 254 -2.70 -14.12 8.72
CA ARG A 254 -2.94 -14.51 7.32
C ARG A 254 -1.65 -14.69 6.52
N ALA A 255 -0.53 -14.93 7.20
CA ALA A 255 0.78 -15.04 6.57
C ALA A 255 0.86 -16.16 5.52
N ASP A 256 0.04 -17.20 5.67
CA ASP A 256 -0.09 -18.35 4.77
C ASP A 256 -0.62 -17.98 3.37
N VAL A 257 -1.44 -16.92 3.27
CA VAL A 257 -2.06 -16.48 2.02
C VAL A 257 -1.71 -15.05 1.62
N LEU A 258 -0.96 -14.32 2.44
CA LEU A 258 -0.69 -12.90 2.25
C LEU A 258 -0.04 -12.60 0.89
N GLY A 259 1.02 -13.34 0.52
CA GLY A 259 1.72 -13.14 -0.76
C GLY A 259 0.92 -13.54 -1.99
N THR A 260 -0.15 -14.32 -1.81
CA THR A 260 -1.07 -14.72 -2.89
C THR A 260 -2.20 -13.72 -3.08
N ILE A 261 -2.69 -13.11 -1.98
CA ILE A 261 -3.82 -12.17 -2.00
C ILE A 261 -3.34 -10.73 -2.17
N ASN A 262 -2.38 -10.26 -1.37
CA ASN A 262 -1.70 -8.97 -1.56
C ASN A 262 -0.50 -9.17 -2.50
N ARG A 263 -0.76 -9.76 -3.67
CA ARG A 263 0.27 -10.26 -4.57
C ARG A 263 1.04 -9.11 -5.22
N PRO A 264 2.39 -9.20 -5.32
CA PRO A 264 3.18 -8.26 -6.10
C PRO A 264 2.70 -8.19 -7.57
N ILE A 265 2.78 -7.01 -8.18
CA ILE A 265 2.45 -6.76 -9.58
C ILE A 265 3.59 -7.26 -10.45
N GLY A 266 3.29 -8.11 -11.44
CA GLY A 266 4.27 -8.69 -12.36
C GLY A 266 3.99 -10.18 -12.65
N PRO A 267 4.95 -10.88 -13.27
CA PRO A 267 6.29 -10.41 -13.66
C PRO A 267 6.26 -9.27 -14.68
N LEU A 268 7.21 -8.34 -14.57
CA LEU A 268 7.40 -7.29 -15.56
C LEU A 268 8.17 -7.83 -16.77
N GLU A 269 7.47 -8.00 -17.88
CA GLU A 269 8.02 -8.56 -19.13
C GLU A 269 8.47 -7.49 -20.14
N ARG A 270 8.07 -6.24 -19.93
CA ARG A 270 8.32 -5.10 -20.80
C ARG A 270 8.20 -3.81 -20.00
N ASP A 271 8.66 -2.71 -20.58
CA ASP A 271 8.46 -1.37 -20.01
C ASP A 271 6.99 -1.17 -19.60
N THR A 272 6.80 -0.80 -18.34
CA THR A 272 5.48 -0.78 -17.70
C THR A 272 5.36 0.47 -16.85
N ALA A 273 4.25 1.19 -17.01
CA ALA A 273 3.85 2.23 -16.08
C ALA A 273 2.77 1.70 -15.15
N ILE A 274 3.01 1.77 -13.84
CA ILE A 274 2.01 1.43 -12.81
C ILE A 274 1.50 2.76 -12.23
N LYS A 275 0.23 3.09 -12.50
CA LYS A 275 -0.43 4.23 -11.85
C LYS A 275 -1.15 3.74 -10.61
N ALA A 276 -0.98 4.42 -9.48
CA ALA A 276 -1.57 4.03 -8.22
C ALA A 276 -2.13 5.24 -7.43
N VAL A 277 -3.18 4.99 -6.66
CA VAL A 277 -3.83 5.97 -5.78
C VAL A 277 -4.25 5.29 -4.48
N THR A 278 -4.16 6.02 -3.37
CA THR A 278 -4.74 5.60 -2.09
C THR A 278 -6.13 6.17 -1.95
N ILE A 279 -7.13 5.30 -1.76
CA ILE A 279 -8.52 5.65 -1.52
C ILE A 279 -8.97 4.89 -0.26
N GLY A 280 -9.54 5.60 0.70
CA GLY A 280 -9.97 5.04 1.99
C GLY A 280 -10.90 5.99 2.73
N PRO A 281 -11.49 5.54 3.85
CA PRO A 281 -12.54 6.28 4.56
C PRO A 281 -12.05 7.59 5.18
N GLY A 282 -12.88 8.64 5.15
CA GLY A 282 -12.72 9.82 6.01
C GLY A 282 -11.64 10.82 5.59
N LYS A 283 -11.05 10.64 4.42
CA LYS A 283 -10.01 11.50 3.86
C LYS A 283 -10.20 11.68 2.36
N LEU A 284 -9.60 12.74 1.82
CA LEU A 284 -9.42 12.89 0.38
C LEU A 284 -8.46 11.83 -0.16
N ASP A 285 -8.71 11.41 -1.39
CA ASP A 285 -7.81 10.52 -2.14
C ASP A 285 -6.41 11.13 -2.23
N SER A 286 -5.39 10.27 -2.21
CA SER A 286 -4.02 10.72 -2.45
C SER A 286 -3.88 11.30 -3.86
N GLU A 287 -2.75 11.97 -4.12
CA GLU A 287 -2.35 12.20 -5.52
C GLU A 287 -2.12 10.86 -6.23
N VAL A 288 -2.44 10.82 -7.53
CA VAL A 288 -2.13 9.67 -8.38
C VAL A 288 -0.65 9.69 -8.69
N VAL A 289 0.07 8.64 -8.27
CA VAL A 289 1.50 8.46 -8.58
C VAL A 289 1.67 7.51 -9.74
N THR A 290 2.72 7.70 -10.54
CA THR A 290 3.07 6.82 -11.65
C THR A 290 4.48 6.30 -11.46
N PHE A 291 4.62 4.97 -11.36
CA PHE A 291 5.90 4.28 -11.30
C PHE A 291 6.25 3.78 -12.70
N HIS A 292 7.27 4.38 -13.31
CA HIS A 292 7.77 3.96 -14.62
C HIS A 292 8.87 2.93 -14.45
N TYR A 293 8.67 1.75 -15.03
CA TYR A 293 9.65 0.69 -15.04
C TYR A 293 10.19 0.48 -16.45
N ARG A 294 11.52 0.54 -16.58
CA ARG A 294 12.24 0.10 -17.79
C ARG A 294 12.70 -1.32 -17.57
N VAL A 295 12.34 -2.24 -18.45
CA VAL A 295 12.70 -3.66 -18.31
C VAL A 295 13.91 -3.96 -19.18
N VAL A 296 14.94 -4.55 -18.58
CA VAL A 296 16.15 -5.00 -19.29
C VAL A 296 16.18 -6.53 -19.33
N GLU A 297 16.49 -7.09 -20.50
CA GLU A 297 16.71 -8.52 -20.67
C GLU A 297 18.14 -8.87 -20.24
N GLU A 298 18.29 -9.93 -19.45
CA GLU A 298 19.60 -10.51 -19.17
C GLU A 298 20.00 -11.40 -20.35
N GLU A 299 21.07 -11.05 -21.05
CA GLU A 299 21.65 -11.94 -22.05
C GLU A 299 22.49 -13.04 -21.37
N PRO A 300 22.31 -14.33 -21.70
CA PRO A 300 23.09 -15.40 -21.11
C PRO A 300 24.61 -15.19 -21.32
N GLY A 301 25.34 -15.00 -20.22
CA GLY A 301 26.78 -14.73 -20.24
C GLY A 301 27.16 -13.25 -20.22
N ALA A 302 26.19 -12.33 -20.31
CA ALA A 302 26.40 -10.91 -20.08
C ALA A 302 26.35 -10.58 -18.59
N ARG A 303 27.14 -9.60 -18.15
CA ARG A 303 27.12 -9.06 -16.78
C ARG A 303 26.22 -7.84 -16.74
N THR A 304 25.30 -7.78 -15.80
CA THR A 304 24.40 -6.64 -15.58
C THR A 304 24.55 -6.11 -14.16
N ILE A 305 24.90 -4.83 -14.02
CA ILE A 305 25.00 -4.16 -12.73
C ILE A 305 24.02 -2.99 -12.73
N ILE A 306 23.17 -2.91 -11.71
CA ILE A 306 22.25 -1.78 -11.52
C ILE A 306 22.59 -1.12 -10.18
N LEU A 307 22.89 0.18 -10.21
CA LEU A 307 23.15 0.96 -9.00
C LEU A 307 22.35 2.26 -9.01
N THR A 308 22.11 2.83 -7.83
CA THR A 308 21.44 4.12 -7.68
C THR A 308 22.38 5.12 -7.03
N ILE A 309 22.58 6.29 -7.63
CA ILE A 309 23.48 7.31 -7.09
C ILE A 309 22.93 7.82 -5.74
N GLY A 310 23.77 7.78 -4.70
CA GLY A 310 23.44 8.15 -3.33
C GLY A 310 22.87 7.00 -2.48
N LYS A 311 22.89 5.77 -3.01
CA LYS A 311 22.44 4.55 -2.33
C LYS A 311 23.57 3.52 -2.29
N GLU A 312 23.60 2.73 -1.22
CA GLU A 312 24.58 1.64 -1.08
C GLU A 312 24.04 0.33 -1.67
N GLU A 313 22.74 0.24 -1.92
CA GLU A 313 22.13 -0.92 -2.54
C GLU A 313 22.36 -0.93 -4.06
N ALA A 314 22.80 -2.08 -4.57
CA ALA A 314 22.98 -2.37 -5.99
C ALA A 314 22.45 -3.78 -6.30
N LEU A 315 22.32 -4.10 -7.58
CA LEU A 315 22.09 -5.45 -8.10
C LEU A 315 23.25 -5.84 -9.00
N VAL A 316 23.75 -7.07 -8.85
CA VAL A 316 24.74 -7.69 -9.75
C VAL A 316 24.13 -8.99 -10.27
N ASP A 317 23.84 -9.04 -11.57
CA ASP A 317 23.15 -10.15 -12.23
C ASP A 317 21.85 -10.53 -11.50
N GLY A 318 21.05 -9.51 -11.18
CA GLY A 318 19.78 -9.65 -10.45
C GLY A 318 19.92 -9.85 -8.93
N GLU A 319 21.11 -10.21 -8.44
CA GLU A 319 21.33 -10.49 -7.01
C GLU A 319 21.65 -9.21 -6.22
N PRO A 320 21.05 -9.01 -5.02
CA PRO A 320 21.36 -7.87 -4.16
C PRO A 320 22.82 -7.80 -3.74
N PHE A 321 23.41 -6.62 -3.84
CA PHE A 321 24.77 -6.30 -3.40
C PHE A 321 24.78 -5.00 -2.61
N ILE A 322 25.48 -4.98 -1.46
CA ILE A 322 25.65 -3.77 -0.65
C ILE A 322 27.05 -3.20 -0.89
N LEU A 323 27.10 -1.99 -1.41
CA LEU A 323 28.32 -1.20 -1.61
C LEU A 323 28.90 -0.79 -0.26
N ASP A 324 30.22 -0.70 -0.21
CA ASP A 324 30.93 -0.21 0.98
C ASP A 324 30.91 1.33 1.11
N ALA A 325 30.43 2.03 0.08
CA ALA A 325 30.06 3.43 0.10
C ALA A 325 29.14 3.78 -1.08
N ALA A 326 28.23 4.74 -0.89
CA ALA A 326 27.32 5.16 -1.94
C ALA A 326 28.02 5.89 -3.11
N PRO A 327 27.68 5.59 -4.38
CA PRO A 327 28.12 6.37 -5.53
C PRO A 327 27.60 7.81 -5.45
N TYR A 328 28.37 8.77 -5.97
CA TYR A 328 27.97 10.18 -5.98
C TYR A 328 28.36 10.86 -7.28
N ILE A 329 27.79 12.04 -7.52
CA ILE A 329 28.20 12.90 -8.64
C ILE A 329 29.21 13.90 -8.10
N ASN A 330 30.41 13.93 -8.65
CA ASN A 330 31.33 15.04 -8.45
C ASN A 330 30.71 16.28 -9.11
N ALA A 331 30.31 17.28 -8.31
CA ALA A 331 29.59 18.44 -8.79
C ALA A 331 30.43 19.37 -9.69
N ALA A 332 31.77 19.38 -9.51
CA ALA A 332 32.66 20.21 -10.32
C ALA A 332 32.89 19.61 -11.72
N ALA A 333 33.03 18.29 -11.80
CA ALA A 333 33.29 17.58 -13.06
C ALA A 333 32.03 17.05 -13.75
N GLY A 334 30.89 16.96 -13.06
CA GLY A 334 29.66 16.35 -13.59
C GLY A 334 29.81 14.85 -13.87
N ARG A 335 30.70 14.16 -13.15
CA ARG A 335 30.99 12.73 -13.33
C ARG A 335 30.47 11.92 -12.15
N THR A 336 29.93 10.74 -12.45
CA THR A 336 29.56 9.76 -11.41
C THR A 336 30.81 9.02 -10.95
N LEU A 337 31.07 9.09 -9.65
CA LEU A 337 32.14 8.42 -8.96
C LEU A 337 31.57 7.22 -8.20
N VAL A 338 32.20 6.06 -8.34
CA VAL A 338 31.80 4.79 -7.72
C VAL A 338 32.96 4.18 -6.94
N PRO A 339 32.69 3.37 -5.88
CA PRO A 339 33.73 2.59 -5.23
C PRO A 339 34.46 1.70 -6.25
N LEU A 340 35.76 1.93 -6.39
CA LEU A 340 36.62 1.27 -7.36
C LEU A 340 36.55 -0.26 -7.27
N ARG A 341 36.62 -0.79 -6.05
CA ARG A 341 36.68 -2.24 -5.82
C ARG A 341 35.41 -2.90 -6.32
N PHE A 342 34.25 -2.35 -5.94
CA PHE A 342 32.95 -2.84 -6.40
C PHE A 342 32.87 -2.91 -7.93
N VAL A 343 33.07 -1.77 -8.62
CA VAL A 343 32.87 -1.73 -10.08
C VAL A 343 33.85 -2.65 -10.81
N SER A 344 35.09 -2.74 -10.32
CA SER A 344 36.11 -3.60 -10.93
C SER A 344 35.79 -5.08 -10.72
N GLU A 345 35.50 -5.51 -9.49
CA GLU A 345 35.22 -6.91 -9.16
C GLU A 345 33.91 -7.39 -9.80
N ALA A 346 32.87 -6.55 -9.82
CA ALA A 346 31.60 -6.88 -10.49
C ALA A 346 31.82 -7.12 -12.00
N LEU A 347 32.71 -6.34 -12.62
CA LEU A 347 33.18 -6.52 -14.00
C LEU A 347 34.31 -7.55 -14.13
N GLN A 348 34.58 -8.38 -13.13
CA GLN A 348 35.59 -9.45 -13.12
C GLN A 348 37.02 -8.95 -13.40
N ALA A 349 37.35 -7.74 -12.95
CA ALA A 349 38.69 -7.16 -12.99
C ALA A 349 39.38 -7.28 -11.63
N GLY A 350 40.70 -7.52 -11.65
CA GLY A 350 41.56 -7.48 -10.47
C GLY A 350 41.93 -6.04 -10.11
N VAL A 351 42.10 -5.76 -8.82
CA VAL A 351 42.52 -4.44 -8.31
C VAL A 351 43.74 -4.60 -7.42
N GLN A 352 44.78 -3.83 -7.69
CA GLN A 352 45.98 -3.71 -6.85
C GLN A 352 46.14 -2.27 -6.39
N TRP A 353 46.48 -2.10 -5.11
CA TRP A 353 46.73 -0.79 -4.50
C TRP A 353 48.18 -0.68 -4.06
N ASN A 354 48.86 0.38 -4.50
CA ASN A 354 50.17 0.77 -4.03
C ASN A 354 50.04 2.06 -3.20
N GLY A 355 50.09 1.89 -1.87
CA GLY A 355 49.92 2.97 -0.91
C GLY A 355 51.08 3.97 -0.86
N ASP A 356 52.29 3.56 -1.26
CA ASP A 356 53.48 4.43 -1.16
C ASP A 356 53.43 5.59 -2.16
N VAL A 357 52.80 5.35 -3.32
CA VAL A 357 52.66 6.34 -4.41
C VAL A 357 51.20 6.70 -4.70
N GLY A 358 50.25 6.18 -3.92
CA GLY A 358 48.82 6.45 -4.10
C GLY A 358 48.27 5.97 -5.44
N GLN A 359 48.70 4.79 -5.90
CA GLN A 359 48.39 4.26 -7.23
C GLN A 359 47.50 3.03 -7.17
N VAL A 360 46.51 2.98 -8.06
CA VAL A 360 45.64 1.84 -8.32
C VAL A 360 45.99 1.25 -9.67
N THR A 361 46.11 -0.08 -9.74
CA THR A 361 46.19 -0.82 -10.99
C THR A 361 44.98 -1.75 -11.12
N ILE A 362 44.24 -1.64 -12.22
CA ILE A 362 43.07 -2.47 -12.56
C ILE A 362 43.46 -3.36 -13.74
N THR A 363 43.23 -4.68 -13.64
CA THR A 363 43.56 -5.63 -14.70
C THR A 363 42.38 -6.52 -15.07
N ALA A 364 42.11 -6.67 -16.37
CA ALA A 364 41.10 -7.60 -16.88
C ALA A 364 41.51 -8.16 -18.25
N GLY A 365 41.93 -9.43 -18.28
CA GLY A 365 42.52 -10.01 -19.48
C GLY A 365 43.78 -9.24 -19.90
N GLU A 366 43.79 -8.71 -21.12
CA GLU A 366 44.89 -7.89 -21.65
C GLU A 366 44.78 -6.40 -21.30
N LYS A 367 43.70 -5.99 -20.63
CA LYS A 367 43.45 -4.59 -20.29
C LYS A 367 44.09 -4.23 -18.95
N GLU A 368 44.82 -3.13 -18.93
CA GLU A 368 45.41 -2.53 -17.75
C GLU A 368 45.05 -1.05 -17.64
N ILE A 369 44.58 -0.62 -16.47
CA ILE A 369 44.31 0.79 -16.16
C ILE A 369 45.12 1.15 -14.91
N VAL A 370 45.96 2.17 -15.01
CA VAL A 370 46.73 2.71 -13.89
C VAL A 370 46.25 4.12 -13.57
N LEU A 371 45.78 4.30 -12.34
CA LEU A 371 45.20 5.53 -11.82
C LEU A 371 46.03 6.00 -10.61
N THR A 372 46.26 7.30 -10.50
CA THR A 372 46.90 7.90 -9.31
C THR A 372 45.90 8.81 -8.61
N ILE A 373 45.75 8.69 -7.30
CA ILE A 373 44.79 9.50 -6.52
C ILE A 373 45.08 11.00 -6.72
N GLY A 374 44.05 11.77 -7.04
CA GLY A 374 44.14 13.21 -7.29
C GLY A 374 44.79 13.62 -8.62
N SER A 375 45.23 12.66 -9.45
CA SER A 375 45.82 12.93 -10.77
C SER A 375 44.80 12.76 -11.89
N SER A 376 44.78 13.72 -12.82
CA SER A 376 44.06 13.60 -14.09
C SER A 376 44.85 12.85 -15.16
N GLU A 377 46.16 12.64 -14.97
CA GLU A 377 46.98 11.80 -15.84
C GLU A 377 46.85 10.33 -15.44
N VAL A 378 46.48 9.49 -16.38
CA VAL A 378 46.26 8.05 -16.21
C VAL A 378 46.99 7.27 -17.30
N THR A 379 47.14 5.95 -17.13
CA THR A 379 47.70 5.09 -18.18
C THR A 379 46.73 3.96 -18.50
N VAL A 380 46.42 3.75 -19.78
CA VAL A 380 45.60 2.66 -20.29
C VAL A 380 46.47 1.82 -21.23
N ASN A 381 46.71 0.55 -20.89
CA ASN A 381 47.58 -0.35 -21.65
C ASN A 381 48.95 0.25 -21.99
N GLY A 382 49.57 0.95 -21.03
CA GLY A 382 50.86 1.63 -21.21
C GLY A 382 50.82 2.99 -21.93
N VAL A 383 49.66 3.42 -22.44
CA VAL A 383 49.48 4.72 -23.12
C VAL A 383 48.94 5.75 -22.13
N ARG A 384 49.55 6.94 -22.08
CA ARG A 384 49.06 8.04 -21.23
C ARG A 384 47.79 8.65 -21.79
N GLU A 385 46.80 8.82 -20.92
CA GLU A 385 45.54 9.52 -21.21
C GLU A 385 45.25 10.57 -20.11
N THR A 386 44.27 11.42 -20.37
CA THR A 386 43.82 12.44 -19.41
C THR A 386 42.33 12.29 -19.15
N ILE A 387 41.94 12.31 -17.88
CA ILE A 387 40.54 12.29 -17.44
C ILE A 387 40.15 13.62 -16.80
N ASP A 388 38.90 14.03 -17.00
CA ASP A 388 38.35 15.29 -16.50
C ASP A 388 37.92 15.25 -15.02
N CYS A 389 37.92 14.05 -14.41
CA CYS A 389 37.62 13.83 -13.01
C CYS A 389 38.66 12.87 -12.43
N PRO A 390 39.61 13.32 -11.59
CA PRO A 390 40.61 12.44 -11.00
C PRO A 390 39.97 11.44 -10.02
N PRO A 391 40.64 10.31 -9.72
CA PRO A 391 40.23 9.41 -8.64
C PRO A 391 40.35 10.11 -7.29
N GLU A 392 39.40 9.85 -6.39
CA GLU A 392 39.35 10.45 -5.06
C GLU A 392 39.50 9.39 -3.96
N LEU A 393 40.14 9.75 -2.85
CA LEU A 393 40.17 8.94 -1.64
C LEU A 393 39.30 9.60 -0.58
N LEU A 394 38.14 9.01 -0.28
CA LEU A 394 37.20 9.54 0.72
C LEU A 394 37.26 8.78 2.04
N PRO A 395 37.04 9.44 3.21
CA PRO A 395 36.89 8.77 4.49
C PRO A 395 35.76 7.71 4.47
N PRO A 396 35.92 6.52 5.09
CA PRO A 396 37.01 6.10 5.96
C PRO A 396 38.22 5.45 5.24
N GLY A 397 38.40 5.69 3.93
CA GLY A 397 39.50 5.13 3.13
C GLY A 397 38.95 4.30 1.96
N ARG A 398 38.16 4.94 1.10
CA ARG A 398 37.60 4.34 -0.11
C ARG A 398 38.02 5.13 -1.33
N THR A 399 38.56 4.42 -2.31
CA THR A 399 38.92 4.99 -3.60
C THR A 399 37.70 5.02 -4.50
N PHE A 400 37.40 6.20 -5.02
CA PHE A 400 36.34 6.47 -5.96
C PHE A 400 36.92 6.80 -7.33
N VAL A 401 36.30 6.25 -8.38
CA VAL A 401 36.78 6.39 -9.77
C VAL A 401 35.64 6.79 -10.71
N PRO A 402 35.93 7.52 -11.81
CA PRO A 402 34.91 7.86 -12.80
C PRO A 402 34.34 6.60 -13.42
N LEU A 403 33.06 6.36 -13.16
CA LEU A 403 32.39 5.10 -13.47
C LEU A 403 32.51 4.72 -14.94
N ARG A 404 32.19 5.67 -15.83
CA ARG A 404 32.18 5.45 -17.27
C ARG A 404 33.57 5.13 -17.81
N PHE A 405 34.59 5.87 -17.36
CA PHE A 405 35.98 5.66 -17.78
C PHE A 405 36.44 4.23 -17.50
N VAL A 406 36.28 3.77 -16.25
CA VAL A 406 36.69 2.42 -15.87
C VAL A 406 35.84 1.37 -16.58
N SER A 407 34.52 1.54 -16.62
CA SER A 407 33.61 0.53 -17.16
C SER A 407 33.75 0.35 -18.68
N GLU A 408 33.82 1.45 -19.44
CA GLU A 408 33.94 1.40 -20.91
C GLU A 408 35.28 0.80 -21.36
N ILE A 409 36.38 1.14 -20.66
CA ILE A 409 37.67 0.50 -20.94
C ILE A 409 37.57 -1.00 -20.68
N LEU A 410 36.96 -1.44 -19.57
CA LEU A 410 36.76 -2.86 -19.27
C LEU A 410 35.80 -3.57 -20.25
N GLY A 411 35.16 -2.83 -21.16
CA GLY A 411 34.33 -3.35 -22.24
C GLY A 411 32.84 -3.36 -21.92
N ALA A 412 32.43 -2.66 -20.86
CA ALA A 412 31.03 -2.51 -20.51
C ALA A 412 30.42 -1.26 -21.13
N LYS A 413 29.10 -1.27 -21.34
CA LYS A 413 28.29 -0.09 -21.68
C LYS A 413 27.68 0.49 -20.41
N VAL A 414 27.54 1.81 -20.35
CA VAL A 414 26.98 2.52 -19.20
C VAL A 414 25.80 3.38 -19.63
N ASP A 415 24.60 3.03 -19.15
CA ASP A 415 23.37 3.79 -19.33
C ASP A 415 22.97 4.48 -18.03
N TYR A 416 22.57 5.76 -18.12
CA TYR A 416 22.14 6.56 -16.98
C TYR A 416 20.71 7.05 -17.15
N ASN A 417 19.86 6.80 -16.16
CA ASN A 417 18.51 7.36 -16.07
C ASN A 417 18.55 8.57 -15.11
N GLN A 418 18.26 9.76 -15.65
CA GLN A 418 18.29 11.00 -14.87
C GLN A 418 17.16 11.10 -13.84
N GLU A 419 15.95 10.63 -14.17
CA GLU A 419 14.77 10.71 -13.29
C GLU A 419 14.95 9.83 -12.05
N THR A 420 15.45 8.61 -12.24
CA THR A 420 15.61 7.63 -11.15
C THR A 420 17.01 7.64 -10.55
N ARG A 421 17.94 8.42 -11.14
CA ARG A 421 19.36 8.46 -10.79
C ARG A 421 20.04 7.09 -10.82
N GLN A 422 19.52 6.18 -11.62
CA GLN A 422 20.06 4.83 -11.76
C GLN A 422 21.11 4.77 -12.87
N VAL A 423 22.13 3.96 -12.64
CA VAL A 423 23.11 3.60 -13.64
C VAL A 423 23.03 2.09 -13.88
N ILE A 424 23.01 1.70 -15.15
CA ILE A 424 23.05 0.33 -15.61
C ILE A 424 24.37 0.12 -16.33
N ILE A 425 25.10 -0.92 -15.95
CA ILE A 425 26.34 -1.33 -16.58
C ILE A 425 26.10 -2.71 -17.18
N THR A 426 26.30 -2.85 -18.49
CA THR A 426 26.14 -4.13 -19.20
C THR A 426 27.44 -4.51 -19.89
N ARG A 427 27.91 -5.75 -19.73
CA ARG A 427 29.13 -6.25 -20.39
C ARG A 427 28.90 -7.58 -21.07
#